data_AF-A0A061HEZ6-F1
#
_entry.id   AF-A0A061HEZ6-F1
#
_cell.length_a   1.000
_cell.length_b   1.000
_cell.length_c   1.000
_cell.angle_alpha   90.00
_cell.angle_beta   90.00
_cell.angle_gamma   90.00
#
_symmetry.space_group_name_H-M   'P 1'
#
loop_
_entity.id
_entity.type
_entity.pdbx_description
1 polymer ?
#
loop_
_entity_poly.entity_id
_entity_poly.type
_entity_poly.pdbx_seq_one_letter_code
_entity_poly.pdbx_strand_id
1 'polypeptide(L)'
;MGSSNVWNTGSEINQVDFRNVNWNEAQRRCFNLNKARFEPIDSIHERTRYSSKSNRASDHYDSTKANISSIPKKYLPRSAVVIRVWDDFNYGLEDILHLRAMISELSLGSAGEYDVHLLVQVKDESKYPIWADEESYQRHVNESVPEEFRGITTLWSVTQMLMLYQGIHDTFARGPDLPIHGPYRGLQMAMQHFAHTHPEYEYFWHWEIDIRYTGHYYNLFSQVESWAQKQSRKGLWERNNRFYIPTTHGSWDDFKHLVRVQTEMSSSDPERLATSLLGLKAKTKTEKPIWGPERPEHEEDWFEVENDPVPPRSYDNDRYEWGVGEPADLITFNPLFDPEETTWLLANDFTGFNTSTGSPPRRAAIITTSRMSKRLLESMHRETAFKKHHAFSEMWAPTVALHHGYKAVYVPHPTFVDRKWPVAYFSAVTNAGKSGATGGARTSIFGAREHNLMGLTWYYNAGFAPNLWRRWLGLRVNNDGGEQFELTADESKDGEGVGGMRGGEGRMCLPPMLLHPVKDIVLPSEGPAPKENLPTSDPSA
;
A
#
# COMPACT_ATOMS: atom_id res chain seq x y z
N MET A 1 -2.48 3.62 -40.37
CA MET A 1 -1.30 4.42 -40.76
C MET A 1 -0.51 4.72 -39.48
N GLY A 2 0.64 4.08 -39.31
CA GLY A 2 1.11 3.67 -37.97
C GLY A 2 1.81 4.68 -37.09
N SER A 3 1.96 4.30 -35.82
CA SER A 3 2.84 4.94 -34.85
C SER A 3 4.29 5.03 -35.35
N SER A 4 4.68 4.21 -36.33
CA SER A 4 5.96 4.27 -37.04
C SER A 4 6.14 5.55 -37.87
N ASN A 5 5.06 6.14 -38.40
CA ASN A 5 5.12 7.37 -39.19
C ASN A 5 5.40 8.61 -38.34
N VAL A 6 5.19 8.54 -37.02
CA VAL A 6 5.52 9.63 -36.08
C VAL A 6 7.05 9.86 -36.04
N TRP A 7 7.83 8.83 -36.37
CA TRP A 7 9.29 8.84 -36.45
C TRP A 7 9.84 9.16 -37.85
N ASN A 8 8.97 9.39 -38.85
CA ASN A 8 9.43 9.83 -40.16
C ASN A 8 9.96 11.27 -40.05
N THR A 9 11.21 11.42 -40.48
CA THR A 9 12.05 12.61 -40.37
C THR A 9 11.33 13.87 -40.89
N GLY A 10 11.10 14.83 -40.00
CA GLY A 10 10.55 16.14 -40.35
C GLY A 10 9.70 16.85 -39.29
N SER A 11 9.35 16.22 -38.16
CA SER A 11 8.63 16.92 -37.09
C SER A 11 9.60 17.66 -36.15
N GLU A 12 9.34 18.93 -35.86
CA GLU A 12 10.10 19.81 -34.95
C GLU A 12 10.05 19.38 -33.46
N ILE A 13 9.61 18.16 -33.19
CA ILE A 13 9.46 17.62 -31.84
C ILE A 13 10.72 16.79 -31.56
N ASN A 14 11.51 17.18 -30.56
CA ASN A 14 12.62 16.38 -30.03
C ASN A 14 12.07 15.07 -29.45
N GLN A 15 11.79 14.08 -30.30
CA GLN A 15 11.28 12.79 -29.89
C GLN A 15 12.44 11.97 -29.32
N VAL A 16 12.30 11.53 -28.08
CA VAL A 16 13.28 10.65 -27.41
C VAL A 16 12.78 9.21 -27.55
N ASP A 17 13.61 8.33 -28.11
CA ASP A 17 13.32 6.90 -28.14
C ASP A 17 13.62 6.28 -26.78
N PHE A 18 12.57 6.04 -26.00
CA PHE A 18 12.66 5.47 -24.66
C PHE A 18 12.89 3.95 -24.65
N ARG A 19 12.86 3.26 -25.81
CA ARG A 19 12.97 1.79 -25.87
C ARG A 19 14.34 1.25 -25.45
N ASN A 20 15.39 2.06 -25.65
CA ASN A 20 16.77 1.69 -25.34
C ASN A 20 17.32 2.41 -24.09
N VAL A 21 16.44 3.02 -23.29
CA VAL A 21 16.83 3.71 -22.07
C VAL A 21 17.07 2.70 -20.96
N ASN A 22 18.25 2.72 -20.35
CA ASN A 22 18.48 2.01 -19.11
C ASN A 22 17.89 2.83 -17.95
N TRP A 23 16.73 2.43 -17.45
CA TRP A 23 16.05 3.21 -16.40
C TRP A 23 16.81 3.23 -15.08
N ASN A 24 17.56 2.17 -14.74
CA ASN A 24 18.43 2.19 -13.56
C ASN A 24 19.51 3.28 -13.67
N GLU A 25 20.20 3.34 -14.82
CA GLU A 25 21.21 4.37 -15.04
C GLU A 25 20.62 5.79 -14.99
N ALA A 26 19.44 5.97 -15.60
CA ALA A 26 18.74 7.25 -15.57
C ALA A 26 18.40 7.72 -14.14
N GLN A 27 17.83 6.84 -13.32
CA GLN A 27 17.54 7.12 -11.91
C GLN A 27 18.82 7.43 -11.12
N ARG A 28 19.86 6.60 -11.26
CA ARG A 28 21.15 6.78 -10.56
C ARG A 28 21.84 8.08 -10.96
N ARG A 29 21.85 8.43 -12.24
CA ARG A 29 22.41 9.70 -12.72
C ARG A 29 21.64 10.89 -12.14
N CYS A 30 20.31 10.82 -12.13
CA CYS A 30 19.46 11.85 -11.53
C CYS A 30 19.79 12.03 -10.03
N PHE A 31 19.81 10.94 -9.27
CA PHE A 31 20.18 10.95 -7.85
C PHE A 31 21.58 11.53 -7.62
N ASN A 32 22.58 11.07 -8.37
CA ASN A 32 23.97 11.50 -8.18
C ASN A 32 24.17 13.02 -8.41
N LEU A 33 23.43 13.60 -9.37
CA LEU A 33 23.43 15.04 -9.60
C LEU A 33 22.78 15.83 -8.44
N ASN A 34 21.87 15.17 -7.71
CA ASN A 34 21.07 15.78 -6.64
C ASN A 34 21.44 15.29 -5.23
N LYS A 35 22.51 14.50 -5.08
CA LYS A 35 22.89 13.80 -3.85
C LYS A 35 23.03 14.71 -2.62
N ALA A 36 23.35 15.99 -2.83
CA ALA A 36 23.50 16.98 -1.76
C ALA A 36 22.20 17.28 -1.00
N ARG A 37 21.03 16.89 -1.55
CA ARG A 37 19.71 17.01 -0.91
C ARG A 37 19.45 15.92 0.15
N PHE A 38 20.16 14.80 0.06
CA PHE A 38 19.90 13.60 0.86
C PHE A 38 21.01 13.36 1.88
N GLU A 39 20.68 12.60 2.91
CA GLU A 39 21.63 12.24 3.96
C GLU A 39 22.70 11.27 3.41
N PRO A 40 24.01 11.49 3.69
CA PRO A 40 25.06 10.59 3.22
C PRO A 40 24.94 9.17 3.82
N ILE A 41 25.12 8.13 2.98
CA ILE A 41 24.97 6.72 3.38
C ILE A 41 25.90 6.34 4.55
N ASP A 42 27.12 6.87 4.60
CA ASP A 42 28.06 6.57 5.71
C ASP A 42 27.49 6.99 7.07
N SER A 43 26.76 8.10 7.13
CA SER A 43 26.09 8.56 8.36
C SER A 43 24.86 7.72 8.74
N ILE A 44 24.25 7.04 7.76
CA ILE A 44 23.19 6.06 7.99
C ILE A 44 23.79 4.79 8.61
N HIS A 45 24.90 4.29 8.04
CA HIS A 45 25.62 3.12 8.55
C HIS A 45 26.21 3.34 9.95
N GLU A 46 26.65 4.55 10.29
CA GLU A 46 27.09 4.86 11.64
C GLU A 46 25.92 4.77 12.64
N ARG A 47 24.76 5.36 12.37
CA ARG A 47 23.58 5.24 13.26
C ARG A 47 23.13 3.80 13.44
N THR A 48 23.09 3.00 12.38
CA THR A 48 22.67 1.58 12.50
C THR A 48 23.69 0.72 13.23
N ARG A 49 24.99 1.06 13.22
CA ARG A 49 26.02 0.34 14.00
C ARG A 49 26.01 0.67 15.51
N TYR A 50 25.45 1.80 15.93
CA TYR A 50 25.45 2.22 17.33
C TYR A 50 24.31 1.63 18.19
N SER A 51 23.37 0.88 17.60
CA SER A 51 22.32 0.17 18.37
C SER A 51 22.80 -1.13 19.04
N SER A 52 24.05 -1.56 18.81
CA SER A 52 24.56 -2.88 19.24
C SER A 52 25.59 -2.83 20.40
N LYS A 53 25.68 -1.73 21.16
CA LYS A 53 26.57 -1.67 22.34
C LYS A 53 25.80 -1.42 23.64
N SER A 54 25.30 -2.50 24.22
CA SER A 54 25.30 -2.63 25.68
C SER A 54 26.75 -2.83 26.13
N ASN A 55 27.38 -1.82 26.75
CA ASN A 55 28.11 -1.99 28.01
C ASN A 55 28.84 -0.70 28.43
N ARG A 56 28.78 -0.50 29.75
CA ARG A 56 29.46 0.51 30.57
C ARG A 56 30.96 0.62 30.26
N ALA A 57 31.44 1.83 30.00
CA ALA A 57 32.72 2.32 30.49
C ALA A 57 32.71 3.85 30.45
N SER A 58 33.03 4.46 31.57
CA SER A 58 33.30 5.89 31.71
C SER A 58 34.60 6.24 31.00
N ASP A 59 34.56 7.08 29.97
CA ASP A 59 35.75 7.74 29.47
C ASP A 59 35.49 9.24 29.32
N HIS A 60 36.33 10.00 30.02
CA HIS A 60 36.40 11.46 30.02
C HIS A 60 36.58 11.97 28.58
N TYR A 61 35.55 12.60 28.02
CA TYR A 61 35.66 13.31 26.75
C TYR A 61 36.20 14.73 27.00
N ASP A 62 37.43 14.95 26.55
CA ASP A 62 38.14 16.23 26.60
C ASP A 62 37.41 17.27 25.72
N SER A 63 36.82 18.26 26.37
CA SER A 63 35.92 19.25 25.78
C SER A 63 36.68 20.42 25.14
N THR A 64 37.58 20.16 24.19
CA THR A 64 38.28 21.24 23.50
C THR A 64 38.51 20.95 22.02
N LYS A 65 37.43 20.95 21.20
CA LYS A 65 37.38 21.33 19.76
C LYS A 65 36.08 20.89 19.07
N ALA A 66 34.96 21.51 19.41
CA ALA A 66 33.76 21.44 18.57
C ALA A 66 32.98 22.75 18.68
N ASN A 67 33.46 23.78 17.98
CA ASN A 67 32.68 24.98 17.71
C ASN A 67 32.91 25.36 16.25
N ILE A 68 32.11 24.76 15.36
CA ILE A 68 31.69 25.41 14.12
C ILE A 68 30.17 25.24 14.06
N SER A 69 29.49 26.35 14.32
CA SER A 69 28.08 26.57 14.05
C SER A 69 27.76 26.23 12.59
N SER A 70 27.11 25.10 12.35
CA SER A 70 26.39 24.87 11.10
C SER A 70 24.92 24.70 11.44
N ILE A 71 24.07 25.49 10.79
CA ILE A 71 22.62 25.29 10.80
C ILE A 71 22.40 23.82 10.39
N PRO A 72 21.65 23.01 11.15
CA PRO A 72 21.43 21.62 10.78
C PRO A 72 20.81 21.57 9.38
N LYS A 73 21.55 21.01 8.42
CA LYS A 73 21.06 20.79 7.07
C LYS A 73 19.87 19.86 7.17
N LYS A 74 18.68 20.35 6.80
CA LYS A 74 17.48 19.51 6.71
C LYS A 74 17.57 18.69 5.44
N TYR A 75 18.03 17.46 5.55
CA TYR A 75 18.04 16.50 4.45
C TYR A 75 16.61 16.05 4.11
N LEU A 76 16.38 15.75 2.84
CA LEU A 76 15.15 15.10 2.40
C LEU A 76 15.27 13.58 2.64
N PRO A 77 14.17 12.92 3.03
CA PRO A 77 14.12 11.47 3.03
C PRO A 77 14.19 10.95 1.59
N ARG A 78 14.73 9.74 1.42
CA ARG A 78 14.68 9.02 0.15
C ARG A 78 13.68 7.87 0.28
N SER A 79 12.86 7.67 -0.74
CA SER A 79 11.80 6.67 -0.71
C SER A 79 11.97 5.65 -1.83
N ALA A 80 11.84 4.36 -1.54
CA ALA A 80 11.76 3.33 -2.57
C ALA A 80 10.31 3.09 -2.98
N VAL A 81 10.06 2.88 -4.26
CA VAL A 81 8.78 2.41 -4.80
C VAL A 81 9.01 1.04 -5.38
N VAL A 82 8.60 0.03 -4.64
CA VAL A 82 8.88 -1.38 -4.90
C VAL A 82 7.63 -2.00 -5.49
N ILE A 83 7.67 -2.21 -6.80
CA ILE A 83 6.57 -2.77 -7.57
C ILE A 83 6.72 -4.28 -7.58
N ARG A 84 5.72 -4.97 -7.05
CA ARG A 84 5.69 -6.43 -7.05
C ARG A 84 5.29 -6.99 -8.40
N VAL A 85 6.07 -7.97 -8.85
CA VAL A 85 5.81 -8.76 -10.06
C VAL A 85 6.30 -10.20 -9.86
N TRP A 86 6.11 -11.05 -10.85
CA TRP A 86 6.60 -12.42 -10.85
C TRP A 86 7.27 -12.76 -12.19
N ASP A 87 8.09 -13.80 -12.21
CA ASP A 87 9.00 -14.10 -13.32
C ASP A 87 8.31 -14.53 -14.63
N ASP A 88 7.11 -15.12 -14.56
CA ASP A 88 6.27 -15.39 -15.74
C ASP A 88 5.27 -14.27 -16.10
N PHE A 89 5.44 -13.05 -15.56
CA PHE A 89 4.62 -11.89 -15.91
C PHE A 89 4.86 -11.45 -17.35
N ASN A 90 3.79 -11.35 -18.14
CA ASN A 90 3.86 -10.89 -19.52
C ASN A 90 3.71 -9.37 -19.60
N TYR A 91 4.82 -8.67 -19.80
CA TYR A 91 4.84 -7.21 -19.92
C TYR A 91 4.22 -6.75 -21.25
N GLY A 92 2.99 -6.25 -21.19
CA GLY A 92 2.33 -5.59 -22.30
C GLY A 92 2.93 -4.21 -22.58
N LEU A 93 2.61 -3.65 -23.76
CA LEU A 93 3.01 -2.28 -24.10
C LEU A 93 2.48 -1.26 -23.07
N GLU A 94 1.28 -1.49 -22.56
CA GLU A 94 0.68 -0.61 -21.55
C GLU A 94 1.41 -0.68 -20.20
N ASP A 95 1.81 -1.88 -19.75
CA ASP A 95 2.60 -2.07 -18.53
C ASP A 95 3.96 -1.36 -18.65
N ILE A 96 4.60 -1.47 -19.81
CA ILE A 96 5.85 -0.76 -20.11
C ILE A 96 5.65 0.76 -19.99
N LEU A 97 4.60 1.31 -20.60
CA LEU A 97 4.30 2.74 -20.53
C LEU A 97 4.00 3.19 -19.10
N HIS A 98 3.28 2.37 -18.33
CA HIS A 98 2.99 2.60 -16.93
C HIS A 98 4.28 2.68 -16.09
N LEU A 99 5.18 1.71 -16.21
CA LEU A 99 6.46 1.71 -15.51
C LEU A 99 7.33 2.92 -15.88
N ARG A 100 7.39 3.27 -17.17
CA ARG A 100 8.09 4.48 -17.63
C ARG A 100 7.52 5.75 -17.02
N ALA A 101 6.20 5.87 -16.94
CA ALA A 101 5.53 7.00 -16.32
C ALA A 101 5.89 7.09 -14.84
N MET A 102 5.81 5.98 -14.10
CA MET A 102 6.20 5.96 -12.68
C MET A 102 7.66 6.40 -12.48
N ILE A 103 8.61 5.86 -13.23
CA ILE A 103 10.03 6.22 -13.09
C ILE A 103 10.27 7.68 -13.46
N SER A 104 9.68 8.14 -14.56
CA SER A 104 9.84 9.52 -15.05
C SER A 104 9.26 10.53 -14.06
N GLU A 105 8.07 10.26 -13.54
CA GLU A 105 7.36 11.18 -12.65
C GLU A 105 7.90 11.16 -11.22
N LEU A 106 8.17 9.96 -10.69
CA LEU A 106 8.59 9.79 -9.30
C LEU A 106 10.09 9.99 -9.14
N SER A 107 10.93 9.39 -9.98
CA SER A 107 12.38 9.48 -9.79
C SER A 107 12.99 10.69 -10.50
N LEU A 108 12.76 10.81 -11.81
CA LEU A 108 13.38 11.90 -12.58
C LEU A 108 12.72 13.25 -12.24
N GLY A 109 11.39 13.31 -12.19
CA GLY A 109 10.62 14.51 -11.91
C GLY A 109 10.80 15.08 -10.51
N SER A 110 11.10 14.24 -9.51
CA SER A 110 11.38 14.66 -8.13
C SER A 110 12.86 14.94 -7.86
N ALA A 111 13.73 14.80 -8.87
CA ALA A 111 15.17 14.89 -8.72
C ALA A 111 15.76 13.88 -7.70
N GLY A 112 15.30 12.62 -7.78
CA GLY A 112 15.82 11.47 -7.03
C GLY A 112 15.23 11.27 -5.64
N GLU A 113 14.11 11.92 -5.31
CA GLU A 113 13.42 11.74 -4.02
C GLU A 113 12.82 10.33 -3.90
N TYR A 114 12.32 9.80 -5.01
CA TYR A 114 11.87 8.43 -5.15
C TYR A 114 12.81 7.61 -6.04
N ASP A 115 12.92 6.32 -5.76
CA ASP A 115 13.64 5.34 -6.58
C ASP A 115 12.74 4.13 -6.83
N VAL A 116 12.52 3.78 -8.09
CA VAL A 116 11.59 2.71 -8.49
C VAL A 116 12.33 1.41 -8.72
N HIS A 117 11.81 0.33 -8.13
CA HIS A 117 12.36 -1.02 -8.16
C HIS A 117 11.29 -2.04 -8.56
N LEU A 118 11.71 -3.12 -9.22
CA LEU A 118 10.90 -4.31 -9.43
C LEU A 118 11.32 -5.40 -8.45
N LEU A 119 10.37 -5.94 -7.68
CA LEU A 119 10.58 -7.08 -6.80
C LEU A 119 9.91 -8.31 -7.40
N VAL A 120 10.70 -9.14 -8.08
CA VAL A 120 10.22 -10.24 -8.94
C VAL A 120 10.29 -11.55 -8.16
N GLN A 121 9.14 -12.20 -7.98
CA GLN A 121 9.11 -13.56 -7.44
C GLN A 121 9.58 -14.57 -8.49
N VAL A 122 10.49 -15.46 -8.10
CA VAL A 122 10.80 -16.68 -8.86
C VAL A 122 9.84 -17.80 -8.46
N LYS A 123 9.01 -18.25 -9.39
CA LYS A 123 7.97 -19.27 -9.11
C LYS A 123 8.52 -20.70 -9.11
N ASP A 124 9.32 -21.06 -10.13
CA ASP A 124 9.91 -22.40 -10.26
C ASP A 124 11.39 -22.41 -9.83
N GLU A 125 11.59 -22.39 -8.52
CA GLU A 125 12.93 -22.35 -7.91
C GLU A 125 13.78 -23.59 -8.24
N SER A 126 13.13 -24.72 -8.56
CA SER A 126 13.81 -25.97 -8.90
C SER A 126 14.44 -25.92 -10.29
N LYS A 127 13.77 -25.24 -11.22
CA LYS A 127 14.24 -25.02 -12.59
C LYS A 127 15.23 -23.87 -12.67
N TYR A 128 15.06 -22.85 -11.83
CA TYR A 128 15.86 -21.62 -11.84
C TYR A 128 16.65 -21.46 -10.53
N PRO A 129 17.85 -22.08 -10.40
CA PRO A 129 18.68 -22.00 -9.21
C PRO A 129 19.42 -20.65 -9.12
N ILE A 130 18.68 -19.55 -9.03
CA ILE A 130 19.20 -18.16 -9.09
C ILE A 130 20.20 -17.81 -7.98
N TRP A 131 20.27 -18.62 -6.92
CA TRP A 131 21.19 -18.42 -5.79
C TRP A 131 22.52 -19.18 -5.94
N ALA A 132 22.67 -20.02 -6.96
CA ALA A 132 23.88 -20.83 -7.16
C ALA A 132 25.07 -19.98 -7.62
N ASP A 133 24.83 -19.00 -8.50
CA ASP A 133 25.85 -18.13 -9.08
C ASP A 133 25.22 -16.89 -9.75
N GLU A 134 26.04 -15.86 -9.98
CA GLU A 134 25.61 -14.60 -10.59
C GLU A 134 25.16 -14.75 -12.05
N GLU A 135 25.75 -15.67 -12.82
CA GLU A 135 25.39 -15.86 -14.23
C GLU A 135 23.96 -16.40 -14.34
N SER A 136 23.61 -17.37 -13.49
CA SER A 136 22.25 -17.94 -13.39
C SER A 136 21.23 -16.89 -12.94
N TYR A 137 21.57 -16.04 -11.95
CA TYR A 137 20.72 -14.92 -11.55
C TYR A 137 20.45 -13.95 -12.70
N GLN A 138 21.51 -13.48 -13.37
CA GLN A 138 21.40 -12.51 -14.46
C GLN A 138 20.69 -13.10 -15.68
N ARG A 139 20.91 -14.38 -15.98
CA ARG A 139 20.18 -15.08 -17.05
C ARG A 139 18.68 -15.05 -16.78
N HIS A 140 18.25 -15.37 -15.56
CA HIS A 140 16.82 -15.36 -15.21
C HIS A 140 16.21 -13.96 -15.28
N VAL A 141 16.92 -12.92 -14.82
CA VAL A 141 16.52 -11.52 -15.00
C VAL A 141 16.35 -11.18 -16.49
N ASN A 142 17.31 -11.59 -17.33
CA ASN A 142 17.27 -11.30 -18.76
C ASN A 142 16.10 -11.97 -19.49
N GLU A 143 15.73 -13.17 -19.08
CA GLU A 143 14.61 -13.96 -19.63
C GLU A 143 13.25 -13.46 -19.13
N SER A 144 13.18 -12.94 -17.91
CA SER A 144 11.92 -12.62 -17.22
C SER A 144 11.53 -11.13 -17.29
N VAL A 145 12.48 -10.22 -17.52
CA VAL A 145 12.25 -8.77 -17.43
C VAL A 145 12.70 -8.04 -18.71
N PRO A 146 11.89 -7.09 -19.23
CA PRO A 146 12.26 -6.26 -20.38
C PRO A 146 13.60 -5.54 -20.16
N GLU A 147 14.38 -5.44 -21.23
CA GLU A 147 15.76 -4.93 -21.20
C GLU A 147 15.91 -3.60 -20.45
N GLU A 148 14.98 -2.67 -20.67
CA GLU A 148 15.01 -1.33 -20.07
C GLU A 148 14.85 -1.32 -18.53
N PHE A 149 14.30 -2.39 -17.93
CA PHE A 149 14.02 -2.48 -16.48
C PHE A 149 14.91 -3.49 -15.73
N ARG A 150 15.75 -4.27 -16.42
CA ARG A 150 16.59 -5.30 -15.77
C ARG A 150 17.46 -4.76 -14.64
N GLY A 151 17.97 -3.54 -14.80
CA GLY A 151 18.83 -2.90 -13.80
C GLY A 151 18.11 -2.46 -12.51
N ILE A 152 16.78 -2.41 -12.49
CA ILE A 152 15.98 -2.06 -11.31
C ILE A 152 15.32 -3.30 -10.67
N THR A 153 15.72 -4.50 -11.10
CA THR A 153 15.13 -5.76 -10.68
C THR A 153 15.88 -6.39 -9.51
N THR A 154 15.12 -6.79 -8.49
CA THR A 154 15.56 -7.68 -7.41
C THR A 154 14.70 -8.95 -7.45
N LEU A 155 15.34 -10.11 -7.60
CA LEU A 155 14.65 -11.40 -7.52
C LEU A 155 14.50 -11.84 -6.06
N TRP A 156 13.41 -12.54 -5.75
CA TRP A 156 13.22 -13.22 -4.47
C TRP A 156 12.50 -14.55 -4.67
N SER A 157 12.53 -15.43 -3.66
CA SER A 157 11.89 -16.74 -3.75
C SER A 157 11.24 -17.19 -2.44
N VAL A 158 10.32 -18.17 -2.50
CA VAL A 158 9.62 -18.68 -1.30
C VAL A 158 10.60 -19.40 -0.39
N THR A 159 11.53 -20.19 -0.95
CA THR A 159 12.59 -20.86 -0.17
C THR A 159 13.49 -19.84 0.53
N GLN A 160 13.81 -18.71 -0.11
CA GLN A 160 14.57 -17.63 0.52
C GLN A 160 13.82 -17.08 1.74
N MET A 161 12.51 -16.82 1.62
CA MET A 161 11.70 -16.32 2.74
C MET A 161 11.59 -17.37 3.85
N LEU A 162 11.44 -18.65 3.51
CA LEU A 162 11.49 -19.75 4.47
C LEU A 162 12.84 -19.80 5.22
N MET A 163 13.96 -19.61 4.52
CA MET A 163 15.30 -19.59 5.11
C MET A 163 15.53 -18.39 6.03
N LEU A 164 14.98 -17.21 5.72
CA LEU A 164 15.09 -16.02 6.56
C LEU A 164 14.17 -16.10 7.78
N TYR A 165 12.95 -16.60 7.58
CA TYR A 165 11.88 -16.62 8.57
C TYR A 165 11.52 -18.06 8.98
N GLN A 166 12.54 -18.81 9.40
CA GLN A 166 12.41 -20.22 9.79
C GLN A 166 11.59 -20.39 11.06
N GLY A 167 10.89 -21.52 11.20
CA GLY A 167 10.20 -21.88 12.45
C GLY A 167 8.86 -21.17 12.69
N ILE A 168 8.36 -20.41 11.70
CA ILE A 168 6.98 -19.92 11.71
C ILE A 168 6.05 -21.12 11.55
N HIS A 169 5.07 -21.23 12.46
CA HIS A 169 4.05 -22.26 12.36
C HIS A 169 3.02 -21.88 11.28
N ASP A 170 2.93 -22.71 10.25
CA ASP A 170 1.97 -22.52 9.17
C ASP A 170 0.59 -23.10 9.56
N THR A 171 -0.41 -22.22 9.63
CA THR A 171 -1.81 -22.58 9.89
C THR A 171 -2.55 -23.16 8.69
N PHE A 172 -1.94 -23.11 7.49
CA PHE A 172 -2.54 -23.49 6.21
C PHE A 172 -3.96 -22.93 5.99
N ALA A 173 -4.18 -21.67 6.40
CA ALA A 173 -5.49 -21.00 6.35
C ALA A 173 -6.14 -21.01 4.95
N ARG A 174 -5.35 -21.20 3.89
CA ARG A 174 -5.77 -21.29 2.49
C ARG A 174 -5.37 -22.59 1.80
N GLY A 175 -5.03 -23.61 2.57
CA GLY A 175 -4.54 -24.88 2.06
C GLY A 175 -3.02 -24.91 1.82
N PRO A 176 -2.47 -26.08 1.45
CA PRO A 176 -1.03 -26.29 1.27
C PRO A 176 -0.43 -25.53 0.09
N ASP A 177 -1.24 -25.19 -0.92
CA ASP A 177 -0.79 -24.49 -2.13
C ASP A 177 -0.49 -23.00 -1.89
N LEU A 178 -0.95 -22.45 -0.75
CA LEU A 178 -0.72 -21.06 -0.35
C LEU A 178 -0.03 -21.04 1.02
N PRO A 179 1.26 -21.40 1.08
CA PRO A 179 2.03 -21.44 2.32
C PRO A 179 2.25 -20.04 2.90
N ILE A 180 2.56 -19.97 4.19
CA ILE A 180 2.74 -18.70 4.91
C ILE A 180 3.91 -17.85 4.37
N HIS A 181 4.94 -18.46 3.78
CA HIS A 181 6.06 -17.77 3.14
C HIS A 181 5.81 -17.42 1.67
N GLY A 182 4.65 -17.84 1.13
CA GLY A 182 4.28 -17.63 -0.28
C GLY A 182 3.85 -16.20 -0.60
N PRO A 183 3.67 -15.87 -1.89
CA PRO A 183 3.34 -14.53 -2.37
C PRO A 183 1.92 -14.06 -2.00
N TYR A 184 1.08 -14.94 -1.45
CA TYR A 184 -0.25 -14.58 -1.01
C TYR A 184 -0.26 -14.16 0.48
N ARG A 185 0.18 -15.06 1.37
CA ARG A 185 0.12 -14.86 2.83
C ARG A 185 1.36 -14.17 3.40
N GLY A 186 2.52 -14.49 2.86
CA GLY A 186 3.84 -14.01 3.31
C GLY A 186 4.38 -12.86 2.49
N LEU A 187 3.57 -12.26 1.62
CA LEU A 187 4.00 -11.28 0.63
C LEU A 187 4.88 -10.15 1.18
N GLN A 188 4.58 -9.68 2.38
CA GLN A 188 5.35 -8.61 3.04
C GLN A 188 6.74 -9.06 3.51
N MET A 189 7.03 -10.37 3.61
CA MET A 189 8.33 -10.90 4.01
C MET A 189 9.44 -10.52 3.01
N ALA A 190 9.14 -10.56 1.71
CA ALA A 190 10.07 -10.12 0.66
C ALA A 190 10.32 -8.61 0.75
N MET A 191 9.27 -7.84 1.03
CA MET A 191 9.36 -6.39 1.24
C MET A 191 10.19 -6.03 2.48
N GLN A 192 10.00 -6.75 3.59
CA GLN A 192 10.80 -6.65 4.81
C GLN A 192 12.28 -6.90 4.51
N HIS A 193 12.58 -7.96 3.76
CA HIS A 193 13.96 -8.28 3.39
C HIS A 193 14.57 -7.23 2.46
N PHE A 194 13.81 -6.75 1.46
CA PHE A 194 14.24 -5.68 0.57
C PHE A 194 14.60 -4.41 1.35
N ALA A 195 13.76 -4.00 2.31
CA ALA A 195 14.06 -2.83 3.14
C ALA A 195 15.27 -3.04 4.06
N HIS A 196 15.46 -4.26 4.58
CA HIS A 196 16.62 -4.60 5.38
C HIS A 196 17.94 -4.50 4.59
N THR A 197 17.92 -4.84 3.29
CA THR A 197 19.11 -4.78 2.42
C THR A 197 19.33 -3.42 1.76
N HIS A 198 18.38 -2.48 1.87
CA HIS A 198 18.47 -1.13 1.31
C HIS A 198 18.34 -0.05 2.40
N PRO A 199 19.37 0.12 3.25
CA PRO A 199 19.31 1.04 4.38
C PRO A 199 19.25 2.53 3.98
N GLU A 200 19.51 2.86 2.72
CA GLU A 200 19.51 4.23 2.17
C GLU A 200 18.12 4.86 2.04
N TYR A 201 17.04 4.08 2.15
CA TYR A 201 15.67 4.58 2.09
C TYR A 201 15.06 4.71 3.48
N GLU A 202 14.32 5.79 3.70
CA GLU A 202 13.55 6.05 4.92
C GLU A 202 12.13 5.49 4.82
N TYR A 203 11.57 5.49 3.61
CA TYR A 203 10.20 5.04 3.34
C TYR A 203 10.14 4.13 2.13
N PHE A 204 9.13 3.26 2.14
CA PHE A 204 8.97 2.24 1.12
C PHE A 204 7.50 2.15 0.71
N TRP A 205 7.21 2.45 -0.55
CA TRP A 205 5.94 2.15 -1.19
C TRP A 205 5.97 0.72 -1.69
N HIS A 206 5.15 -0.13 -1.09
CA HIS A 206 4.84 -1.46 -1.60
C HIS A 206 3.70 -1.30 -2.60
N TRP A 207 3.94 -1.59 -3.89
CA TRP A 207 3.03 -1.25 -4.98
C TRP A 207 2.68 -2.47 -5.83
N GLU A 208 1.43 -2.55 -6.26
CA GLU A 208 0.95 -3.62 -7.15
C GLU A 208 1.05 -3.19 -8.62
N ILE A 209 1.57 -4.07 -9.48
CA ILE A 209 1.76 -3.81 -10.91
C ILE A 209 0.45 -3.57 -11.67
N ASP A 210 -0.70 -3.95 -11.11
CA ASP A 210 -2.04 -3.79 -11.70
C ASP A 210 -2.76 -2.53 -11.19
N ILE A 211 -2.08 -1.64 -10.47
CA ILE A 211 -2.62 -0.32 -10.12
C ILE A 211 -2.34 0.67 -11.24
N ARG A 212 -3.34 1.51 -11.56
CA ARG A 212 -3.17 2.65 -12.46
C ARG A 212 -3.62 3.94 -11.82
N TYR A 213 -3.04 5.03 -12.31
CA TYR A 213 -3.40 6.38 -11.94
C TYR A 213 -3.53 7.24 -13.20
N THR A 214 -4.64 7.97 -13.33
CA THR A 214 -4.88 8.89 -14.47
C THR A 214 -4.28 10.30 -14.23
N GLY A 215 -3.70 10.55 -13.05
CA GLY A 215 -2.97 11.78 -12.74
C GLY A 215 -1.46 11.57 -12.72
N HIS A 216 -0.75 12.49 -12.06
CA HIS A 216 0.71 12.43 -11.91
C HIS A 216 1.11 11.77 -10.58
N TYR A 217 1.90 10.71 -10.60
CA TYR A 217 2.30 9.89 -9.43
C TYR A 217 3.01 10.71 -8.34
N TYR A 218 3.96 11.59 -8.70
CA TYR A 218 4.60 12.47 -7.70
C TYR A 218 3.58 13.32 -6.92
N ASN A 219 2.58 13.85 -7.63
CA ASN A 219 1.53 14.65 -7.02
C ASN A 219 0.67 13.78 -6.08
N LEU A 220 0.29 12.58 -6.50
CA LEU A 220 -0.42 11.62 -5.63
C LEU A 220 0.39 11.33 -4.35
N PHE A 221 1.64 10.90 -4.47
CA PHE A 221 2.45 10.44 -3.35
C PHE A 221 2.76 11.58 -2.38
N SER A 222 3.24 12.72 -2.89
CA SER A 222 3.57 13.88 -2.05
C SER A 222 2.35 14.47 -1.33
N GLN A 223 1.18 14.51 -1.97
CA GLN A 223 -0.05 14.99 -1.31
C GLN A 223 -0.55 14.00 -0.25
N VAL A 224 -0.51 12.70 -0.54
CA VAL A 224 -0.86 11.64 0.41
C VAL A 224 0.03 11.72 1.66
N GLU A 225 1.34 11.82 1.47
CA GLU A 225 2.31 11.94 2.56
C GLU A 225 2.11 13.24 3.37
N SER A 226 1.95 14.37 2.69
CA SER A 226 1.70 15.68 3.34
C SER A 226 0.39 15.68 4.15
N TRP A 227 -0.67 15.06 3.61
CA TRP A 227 -1.94 14.97 4.30
C TRP A 227 -1.86 14.04 5.52
N ALA A 228 -1.20 12.89 5.40
CA ALA A 228 -0.99 11.94 6.49
C ALA A 228 -0.16 12.56 7.64
N GLN A 229 0.87 13.34 7.30
CA GLN A 229 1.70 14.05 8.27
C GLN A 229 0.89 15.05 9.13
N LYS A 230 -0.15 15.67 8.57
CA LYS A 230 -1.02 16.63 9.29
C LYS A 230 -2.00 15.97 10.26
N GLN A 231 -2.20 14.65 10.19
CA GLN A 231 -3.16 13.97 11.08
C GLN A 231 -2.60 13.81 12.49
N SER A 232 -3.38 14.18 13.50
CA SER A 232 -3.07 13.91 14.91
C SER A 232 -3.38 12.46 15.27
N ARG A 233 -2.62 11.86 16.19
CA ARG A 233 -2.83 10.50 16.70
C ARG A 233 -4.13 10.35 17.50
N LYS A 234 -4.63 11.42 18.11
CA LYS A 234 -5.90 11.40 18.87
C LYS A 234 -7.07 11.07 17.95
N GLY A 235 -7.78 9.99 18.27
CA GLY A 235 -8.90 9.49 17.48
C GLY A 235 -8.51 8.95 16.09
N LEU A 236 -7.21 8.73 15.82
CA LEU A 236 -6.72 8.40 14.47
C LEU A 236 -7.16 7.01 14.03
N TRP A 237 -7.02 6.01 14.91
CA TRP A 237 -7.45 4.65 14.61
C TRP A 237 -8.96 4.54 14.38
N GLU A 238 -9.74 5.34 15.10
CA GLU A 238 -11.19 5.42 14.94
C GLU A 238 -11.60 6.18 13.68
N ARG A 239 -10.74 7.02 13.10
CA ARG A 239 -11.00 7.58 11.76
C ARG A 239 -10.55 6.62 10.68
N ASN A 240 -9.42 5.95 10.89
CA ASN A 240 -8.86 5.02 9.93
C ASN A 240 -9.75 3.81 9.70
N ASN A 241 -10.58 3.41 10.67
CA ASN A 241 -11.49 2.26 10.55
C ASN A 241 -12.85 2.61 9.90
N ARG A 242 -12.95 3.72 9.17
CA ARG A 242 -14.21 4.23 8.58
C ARG A 242 -13.99 4.76 7.16
N PHE A 243 -14.93 4.50 6.26
CA PHE A 243 -14.98 5.25 5.00
C PHE A 243 -15.48 6.67 5.26
N TYR A 244 -14.82 7.66 4.67
CA TYR A 244 -15.29 9.03 4.67
C TYR A 244 -16.11 9.32 3.39
N ILE A 245 -17.39 9.60 3.56
CA ILE A 245 -18.32 9.93 2.47
C ILE A 245 -18.74 11.39 2.62
N PRO A 246 -18.20 12.32 1.81
CA PRO A 246 -18.41 13.76 2.00
C PRO A 246 -19.88 14.18 2.09
N THR A 247 -20.74 13.61 1.24
CA THR A 247 -22.18 13.93 1.22
C THR A 247 -22.91 13.50 2.49
N THR A 248 -22.41 12.50 3.21
CA THR A 248 -22.98 12.03 4.48
C THR A 248 -22.32 12.71 5.69
N HIS A 249 -20.99 12.83 5.67
CA HIS A 249 -20.20 13.22 6.84
C HIS A 249 -19.87 14.72 6.89
N GLY A 250 -20.15 15.48 5.83
CA GLY A 250 -19.81 16.90 5.75
C GLY A 250 -18.32 17.11 5.46
N SER A 251 -17.73 18.12 6.09
CA SER A 251 -16.29 18.39 5.98
C SER A 251 -15.45 17.36 6.73
N TRP A 252 -14.12 17.39 6.55
CA TRP A 252 -13.22 16.54 7.34
C TRP A 252 -13.30 16.85 8.84
N ASP A 253 -13.53 18.11 9.23
CA ASP A 253 -13.68 18.51 10.63
C ASP A 253 -14.99 17.97 11.23
N ASP A 254 -16.09 18.00 10.47
CA ASP A 254 -17.37 17.41 10.87
C ASP A 254 -17.23 15.90 11.06
N PHE A 255 -16.54 15.22 10.13
CA PHE A 255 -16.25 13.79 10.23
C PHE A 255 -15.40 13.47 11.47
N LYS A 256 -14.33 14.22 11.74
CA LYS A 256 -13.52 14.07 12.97
C LYS A 256 -14.38 14.20 14.22
N HIS A 257 -15.31 15.16 14.24
CA HIS A 257 -16.19 15.39 15.37
C HIS A 257 -17.21 14.25 15.55
N LEU A 258 -17.83 13.79 14.46
CA LEU A 258 -18.77 12.66 14.44
C LEU A 258 -18.11 11.40 14.99
N VAL A 259 -16.91 11.08 14.49
CA VAL A 259 -16.12 9.92 14.95
C VAL A 259 -15.86 9.99 16.45
N ARG A 260 -15.43 11.15 16.96
CA ARG A 260 -15.19 11.36 18.39
C ARG A 260 -16.45 11.06 19.21
N VAL A 261 -17.59 11.65 18.82
CA VAL A 261 -18.87 11.47 19.54
C VAL A 261 -19.32 10.01 19.52
N GLN A 262 -19.23 9.33 18.37
CA GLN A 262 -19.59 7.91 18.27
C GLN A 262 -18.71 7.03 19.17
N THR A 263 -17.39 7.28 19.19
CA THR A 263 -16.47 6.53 20.06
C THR A 263 -16.76 6.77 21.56
N GLU A 264 -17.03 8.02 21.96
CA GLU A 264 -17.40 8.36 23.34
C GLU A 264 -18.77 7.75 23.74
N MET A 265 -19.76 7.79 22.85
CA MET A 265 -21.09 7.20 23.09
C MET A 265 -21.04 5.66 23.20
N SER A 266 -20.30 4.98 22.33
CA SER A 266 -20.10 3.53 22.42
C SER A 266 -19.39 3.11 23.70
N SER A 267 -18.56 3.98 24.28
CA SER A 267 -17.91 3.74 25.57
C SER A 267 -18.85 3.91 26.78
N SER A 268 -20.01 4.57 26.60
CA SER A 268 -20.92 5.05 27.64
C SER A 268 -22.34 4.45 27.61
N ASP A 269 -22.54 3.33 26.92
CA ASP A 269 -23.83 2.63 26.72
C ASP A 269 -24.74 2.55 27.99
N PRO A 270 -26.02 3.02 27.94
CA PRO A 270 -26.98 2.97 29.05
C PRO A 270 -27.31 1.58 29.61
N GLU A 271 -27.21 0.51 28.80
CA GLU A 271 -27.38 -0.87 29.30
C GLU A 271 -26.36 -1.22 30.40
N ARG A 272 -25.23 -0.52 30.43
CA ARG A 272 -24.16 -0.65 31.41
C ARG A 272 -24.52 -0.07 32.77
N LEU A 273 -25.29 1.02 32.81
CA LEU A 273 -25.85 1.55 34.07
C LEU A 273 -26.83 0.53 34.67
N ALA A 274 -27.68 -0.08 33.84
CA ALA A 274 -28.62 -1.11 34.27
C ALA A 274 -27.91 -2.41 34.72
N THR A 275 -26.95 -2.95 33.95
CA THR A 275 -26.22 -4.18 34.32
C THR A 275 -25.24 -4.00 35.47
N SER A 276 -24.60 -2.83 35.60
CA SER A 276 -23.76 -2.49 36.77
C SER A 276 -24.59 -2.30 38.04
N LEU A 277 -25.81 -1.76 37.94
CA LEU A 277 -26.76 -1.69 39.06
C LEU A 277 -27.32 -3.07 39.45
N LEU A 278 -27.31 -4.04 38.52
CA LEU A 278 -27.80 -5.41 38.72
C LEU A 278 -26.68 -6.41 39.08
N GLY A 279 -25.43 -5.98 39.21
CA GLY A 279 -24.31 -6.86 39.62
C GLY A 279 -23.93 -7.95 38.62
N LEU A 280 -24.38 -7.85 37.37
CA LEU A 280 -24.08 -8.80 36.29
C LEU A 280 -22.81 -8.36 35.55
N LYS A 281 -21.84 -9.26 35.39
CA LYS A 281 -20.65 -9.00 34.55
C LYS A 281 -21.08 -8.93 33.09
N ALA A 282 -21.31 -7.72 32.57
CA ALA A 282 -21.48 -7.49 31.15
C ALA A 282 -20.19 -7.89 30.40
N LYS A 283 -20.29 -8.81 29.44
CA LYS A 283 -19.21 -9.20 28.52
C LYS A 283 -19.03 -8.20 27.35
N THR A 284 -19.55 -6.99 27.47
CA THR A 284 -19.42 -5.96 26.42
C THR A 284 -18.07 -5.26 26.58
N LYS A 285 -17.09 -5.66 25.77
CA LYS A 285 -15.77 -5.03 25.59
C LYS A 285 -16.00 -3.56 25.20
N THR A 286 -15.93 -2.65 26.17
CA THR A 286 -16.05 -1.20 25.97
C THR A 286 -14.96 -0.74 25.03
N GLU A 287 -15.30 -0.04 23.94
CA GLU A 287 -14.30 0.55 23.05
C GLU A 287 -13.61 1.71 23.76
N LYS A 288 -12.42 1.43 24.29
CA LYS A 288 -11.49 2.47 24.70
C LYS A 288 -10.83 3.02 23.43
N PRO A 289 -10.80 4.34 23.21
CA PRO A 289 -10.06 4.89 22.08
C PRO A 289 -8.58 4.52 22.18
N ILE A 290 -7.97 4.21 21.03
CA ILE A 290 -6.58 3.79 20.98
C ILE A 290 -5.68 5.00 21.21
N TRP A 291 -4.81 4.91 22.22
CA TRP A 291 -3.94 6.00 22.64
C TRP A 291 -2.54 5.49 23.02
N GLY A 292 -1.74 5.22 21.99
CA GLY A 292 -0.43 4.59 22.13
C GLY A 292 -0.45 3.13 21.64
N PRO A 293 0.55 2.34 22.07
CA PRO A 293 0.67 0.92 21.74
C PRO A 293 -0.51 0.08 22.30
N GLU A 294 -1.08 -0.79 21.47
CA GLU A 294 -2.09 -1.80 21.89
C GLU A 294 -1.50 -3.20 21.72
N ARG A 295 -0.91 -3.72 22.81
CA ARG A 295 -0.08 -4.93 22.79
C ARG A 295 -0.92 -6.21 22.98
N PRO A 296 -0.39 -7.39 22.58
CA PRO A 296 -0.89 -8.67 23.04
C PRO A 296 -0.99 -8.71 24.58
N GLU A 297 -1.95 -9.47 25.09
CA GLU A 297 -2.21 -9.57 26.55
C GLU A 297 -1.03 -10.18 27.31
N HIS A 298 -0.36 -11.16 26.71
CA HIS A 298 0.77 -11.85 27.34
C HIS A 298 2.08 -11.10 27.07
N GLU A 299 2.81 -10.72 28.12
CA GLU A 299 4.09 -10.00 28.01
C GLU A 299 5.17 -10.79 27.25
N GLU A 300 5.06 -12.13 27.22
CA GLU A 300 5.96 -12.98 26.44
C GLU A 300 5.83 -12.77 24.91
N ASP A 301 4.71 -12.22 24.45
CA ASP A 301 4.51 -11.84 23.05
C ASP A 301 5.01 -10.41 22.76
N TRP A 302 5.47 -9.66 23.76
CA TRP A 302 6.03 -8.33 23.52
C TRP A 302 7.43 -8.44 22.90
N PHE A 303 7.76 -7.52 22.01
CA PHE A 303 9.03 -7.50 21.30
C PHE A 303 9.55 -6.06 21.14
N GLU A 304 10.77 -5.79 21.61
CA GLU A 304 11.52 -4.53 21.41
C GLU A 304 10.70 -3.24 21.67
N VAL A 305 9.93 -3.25 22.75
CA VAL A 305 8.94 -2.22 23.06
C VAL A 305 9.51 -0.97 23.74
N GLU A 306 10.82 -0.96 24.03
CA GLU A 306 11.48 0.10 24.81
C GLU A 306 11.50 1.45 24.11
N ASN A 307 11.47 1.45 22.78
CA ASN A 307 11.51 2.65 21.93
C ASN A 307 10.15 3.01 21.32
N ASP A 308 9.07 2.36 21.75
CA ASP A 308 7.72 2.65 21.28
C ASP A 308 7.33 4.11 21.58
N PRO A 309 6.58 4.79 20.70
CA PRO A 309 6.04 6.12 20.98
C PRO A 309 5.12 6.11 22.21
N VAL A 310 5.49 6.90 23.21
CA VAL A 310 4.67 7.13 24.41
C VAL A 310 3.86 8.42 24.25
N PRO A 311 2.54 8.40 24.47
CA PRO A 311 1.75 9.62 24.45
C PRO A 311 2.27 10.65 25.47
N PRO A 312 2.47 11.92 25.09
CA PRO A 312 3.07 12.93 25.99
C PRO A 312 2.12 13.36 27.11
N ARG A 313 0.84 13.01 27.02
CA ARG A 313 -0.22 13.34 27.99
C ARG A 313 -1.38 12.35 27.84
N SER A 314 -2.35 12.43 28.75
CA SER A 314 -3.58 11.62 28.67
C SER A 314 -4.43 12.00 27.46
N TYR A 315 -5.24 11.04 26.97
CA TYR A 315 -6.11 11.22 25.82
C TYR A 315 -6.99 12.47 25.94
N ASP A 316 -7.64 12.67 27.09
CA ASP A 316 -8.56 13.79 27.31
C ASP A 316 -7.86 15.16 27.29
N ASN A 317 -6.61 15.21 27.74
CA ASN A 317 -5.83 16.44 27.85
C ASN A 317 -5.13 16.83 26.53
N ASP A 318 -5.05 15.93 25.56
CA ASP A 318 -4.49 16.23 24.23
C ASP A 318 -5.49 17.01 23.37
N ARG A 319 -5.03 18.15 22.83
CA ARG A 319 -5.81 19.03 21.94
C ARG A 319 -5.51 18.75 20.47
N TYR A 320 -5.39 17.46 20.11
CA TYR A 320 -5.01 17.00 18.78
C TYR A 320 -3.59 17.46 18.38
N GLU A 321 -2.67 17.49 19.35
CA GLU A 321 -1.30 17.98 19.15
C GLU A 321 -0.34 16.82 18.83
N TRP A 322 -0.48 15.69 19.54
CA TRP A 322 0.43 14.57 19.37
C TRP A 322 0.37 13.96 17.96
N GLY A 323 1.54 13.85 17.32
CA GLY A 323 1.72 13.27 15.98
C GLY A 323 1.46 14.23 14.82
N VAL A 324 1.03 15.47 15.04
CA VAL A 324 0.95 16.47 13.95
C VAL A 324 2.36 16.88 13.54
N GLY A 325 2.64 16.85 12.23
CA GLY A 325 3.99 17.11 11.71
C GLY A 325 4.91 15.89 11.72
N GLU A 326 4.53 14.80 12.38
CA GLU A 326 5.20 13.50 12.32
C GLU A 326 4.77 12.77 11.04
N PRO A 327 5.70 12.33 10.16
CA PRO A 327 5.36 11.44 9.07
C PRO A 327 4.68 10.17 9.60
N ALA A 328 3.67 9.65 8.88
CA ALA A 328 3.11 8.35 9.23
C ALA A 328 4.17 7.26 9.11
N ASP A 329 4.05 6.17 9.85
CA ASP A 329 4.82 4.94 9.65
C ASP A 329 4.14 4.06 8.60
N LEU A 330 2.81 3.96 8.64
CA LEU A 330 2.01 3.23 7.68
C LEU A 330 1.00 4.15 7.01
N ILE A 331 0.95 4.13 5.68
CA ILE A 331 -0.11 4.75 4.89
C ILE A 331 -0.81 3.68 4.05
N THR A 332 -2.14 3.66 4.11
CA THR A 332 -3.01 2.73 3.36
C THR A 332 -4.07 3.50 2.59
N PHE A 333 -4.64 2.86 1.56
CA PHE A 333 -5.72 3.40 0.74
C PHE A 333 -7.07 2.72 0.98
N ASN A 334 -7.14 1.79 1.94
CA ASN A 334 -8.38 1.26 2.47
C ASN A 334 -8.42 1.40 4.00
N PRO A 335 -9.63 1.42 4.60
CA PRO A 335 -9.76 1.52 6.05
C PRO A 335 -8.96 0.46 6.81
N LEU A 336 -8.33 0.87 7.91
CA LEU A 336 -7.68 -0.02 8.88
C LEU A 336 -8.76 -0.63 9.79
N PHE A 337 -9.40 -1.70 9.33
CA PHE A 337 -10.54 -2.32 10.03
C PHE A 337 -10.09 -3.32 11.09
N ASP A 338 -10.96 -3.56 12.07
CA ASP A 338 -10.80 -4.66 13.02
C ASP A 338 -11.30 -5.96 12.40
N PRO A 339 -10.44 -6.96 12.18
CA PRO A 339 -10.88 -8.24 11.61
C PRO A 339 -11.68 -9.09 12.62
N GLU A 340 -11.62 -8.79 13.92
CA GLU A 340 -12.37 -9.51 14.97
C GLU A 340 -13.89 -9.42 14.70
N GLU A 341 -14.61 -10.52 14.93
CA GLU A 341 -16.07 -10.66 14.72
C GLU A 341 -16.58 -10.41 13.28
N THR A 342 -15.71 -10.19 12.30
CA THR A 342 -16.08 -10.07 10.89
C THR A 342 -16.36 -11.43 10.24
N THR A 343 -16.79 -11.42 8.99
CA THR A 343 -16.91 -12.64 8.16
C THR A 343 -15.73 -12.81 7.21
N TRP A 344 -14.66 -12.04 7.39
CA TRP A 344 -13.48 -12.10 6.54
C TRP A 344 -12.71 -13.38 6.79
N LEU A 345 -12.51 -14.17 5.74
CA LEU A 345 -12.00 -15.54 5.86
C LEU A 345 -10.55 -15.61 6.39
N LEU A 346 -9.79 -14.52 6.25
CA LEU A 346 -8.40 -14.38 6.69
C LEU A 346 -8.28 -13.76 8.08
N ALA A 347 -9.42 -13.46 8.74
CA ALA A 347 -9.42 -12.84 10.06
C ALA A 347 -8.68 -13.67 11.12
N ASN A 348 -8.53 -14.98 10.92
CA ASN A 348 -7.79 -15.87 11.84
C ASN A 348 -6.44 -16.35 11.27
N ASP A 349 -5.97 -15.76 10.16
CA ASP A 349 -4.67 -16.09 9.58
C ASP A 349 -3.55 -15.29 10.26
N PHE A 350 -3.18 -15.74 11.46
CA PHE A 350 -2.07 -15.23 12.26
C PHE A 350 -1.42 -16.38 13.04
N THR A 351 -0.17 -16.20 13.45
CA THR A 351 0.62 -17.25 14.10
C THR A 351 1.70 -16.67 15.01
N GLY A 352 2.27 -17.51 15.86
CA GLY A 352 3.37 -17.18 16.77
C GLY A 352 2.96 -16.59 18.12
N PHE A 353 1.71 -16.14 18.29
CA PHE A 353 1.20 -15.53 19.52
C PHE A 353 0.62 -16.56 20.50
N ASN A 354 0.65 -16.24 21.80
CA ASN A 354 -0.13 -16.95 22.81
C ASN A 354 -1.62 -16.60 22.67
N THR A 355 -2.44 -17.61 22.35
CA THR A 355 -3.88 -17.45 22.09
C THR A 355 -4.77 -17.99 23.21
N SER A 356 -4.21 -18.27 24.39
CA SER A 356 -4.93 -18.90 25.51
C SER A 356 -6.10 -18.07 26.04
N THR A 357 -6.02 -16.74 25.93
CA THR A 357 -7.05 -15.79 26.38
C THR A 357 -7.83 -15.12 25.24
N GLY A 358 -7.44 -15.36 23.99
CA GLY A 358 -8.05 -14.74 22.81
C GLY A 358 -7.03 -14.48 21.71
N SER A 359 -7.45 -13.82 20.64
CA SER A 359 -6.52 -13.37 19.60
C SER A 359 -5.85 -12.06 20.02
N PRO A 360 -4.61 -11.77 19.57
CA PRO A 360 -3.99 -10.48 19.81
C PRO A 360 -4.79 -9.34 19.13
N PRO A 361 -4.67 -8.08 19.60
CA PRO A 361 -5.23 -6.93 18.91
C PRO A 361 -4.71 -6.87 17.48
N ARG A 362 -5.58 -6.69 16.49
CA ARG A 362 -5.20 -6.71 15.07
C ARG A 362 -5.92 -5.62 14.29
N ARG A 363 -5.27 -5.21 13.20
CA ARG A 363 -5.85 -4.34 12.17
C ARG A 363 -5.50 -4.90 10.81
N ALA A 364 -6.40 -4.74 9.85
CA ALA A 364 -6.19 -5.14 8.48
C ALA A 364 -6.60 -4.02 7.53
N ALA A 365 -6.01 -4.02 6.34
CA ALA A 365 -6.40 -3.17 5.23
C ALA A 365 -6.27 -3.97 3.93
N ILE A 366 -7.41 -4.28 3.31
CA ILE A 366 -7.45 -5.05 2.07
C ILE A 366 -6.78 -4.23 0.94
N ILE A 367 -6.07 -4.91 0.05
CA ILE A 367 -5.03 -4.40 -0.87
C ILE A 367 -3.72 -4.15 -0.12
N THR A 368 -2.67 -4.87 -0.52
CA THR A 368 -1.36 -4.82 0.16
C THR A 368 -0.57 -3.53 -0.11
N THR A 369 -1.03 -2.75 -1.08
CA THR A 369 -0.44 -1.46 -1.45
C THR A 369 -0.46 -0.48 -0.29
N SER A 370 0.74 -0.07 0.12
CA SER A 370 0.92 0.78 1.29
C SER A 370 2.28 1.48 1.26
N ARG A 371 2.41 2.57 2.01
CA ARG A 371 3.73 3.17 2.32
C ARG A 371 4.13 2.83 3.73
N MET A 372 5.23 2.12 3.90
CA MET A 372 5.78 1.72 5.20
C MET A 372 7.07 2.49 5.51
N SER A 373 7.31 2.81 6.78
CA SER A 373 8.60 3.36 7.23
C SER A 373 9.63 2.26 7.37
N LYS A 374 10.91 2.64 7.23
CA LYS A 374 12.04 1.77 7.53
C LYS A 374 11.89 1.15 8.91
N ARG A 375 11.57 1.97 9.93
CA ARG A 375 11.31 1.51 11.30
C ARG A 375 10.22 0.43 11.37
N LEU A 376 9.08 0.63 10.70
CA LEU A 376 8.00 -0.36 10.70
C LEU A 376 8.45 -1.68 10.05
N LEU A 377 9.12 -1.62 8.89
CA LEU A 377 9.63 -2.81 8.21
C LEU A 377 10.74 -3.51 9.00
N GLU A 378 11.58 -2.78 9.73
CA GLU A 378 12.59 -3.34 10.62
C GLU A 378 11.94 -4.05 11.82
N SER A 379 10.93 -3.44 12.46
CA SER A 379 10.13 -4.10 13.51
C SER A 379 9.48 -5.38 12.98
N MET A 380 8.80 -5.32 11.83
CA MET A 380 8.20 -6.49 11.19
C MET A 380 9.25 -7.57 10.90
N HIS A 381 10.37 -7.22 10.28
CA HIS A 381 11.45 -8.15 9.94
C HIS A 381 11.98 -8.88 11.18
N ARG A 382 12.29 -8.14 12.24
CA ARG A 382 12.85 -8.68 13.47
C ARG A 382 11.84 -9.49 14.26
N GLU A 383 10.60 -9.00 14.39
CA GLU A 383 9.56 -9.71 15.13
C GLU A 383 9.21 -11.04 14.46
N THR A 384 9.05 -11.04 13.13
CA THR A 384 8.86 -12.28 12.35
C THR A 384 10.04 -13.24 12.51
N ALA A 385 11.28 -12.73 12.50
CA ALA A 385 12.48 -13.56 12.64
C ALA A 385 12.70 -14.11 14.07
N PHE A 386 12.46 -13.33 15.12
CA PHE A 386 12.78 -13.70 16.50
C PHE A 386 11.59 -14.31 17.26
N LYS A 387 10.39 -13.75 17.11
CA LYS A 387 9.18 -14.21 17.79
C LYS A 387 8.34 -15.17 16.96
N LYS A 388 8.61 -15.27 15.66
CA LYS A 388 7.80 -16.05 14.71
C LYS A 388 6.36 -15.53 14.59
N HIS A 389 6.15 -14.29 15.00
CA HIS A 389 4.89 -13.60 14.84
C HIS A 389 4.71 -13.23 13.38
N HIS A 390 3.54 -13.55 12.86
CA HIS A 390 3.13 -13.15 11.53
C HIS A 390 1.62 -13.13 11.44
N ALA A 391 1.12 -12.37 10.48
CA ALA A 391 -0.28 -12.33 10.10
C ALA A 391 -0.39 -12.29 8.57
N PHE A 392 -1.58 -12.52 8.04
CA PHE A 392 -1.84 -12.35 6.61
C PHE A 392 -1.29 -11.02 6.07
N SER A 393 -0.88 -10.99 4.79
CA SER A 393 -0.17 -9.87 4.16
C SER A 393 -0.88 -8.52 4.28
N GLU A 394 -2.22 -8.50 4.31
CA GLU A 394 -3.04 -7.30 4.50
C GLU A 394 -3.25 -6.91 5.98
N MET A 395 -2.80 -7.75 6.92
CA MET A 395 -2.99 -7.61 8.37
C MET A 395 -1.67 -7.36 9.11
N TRP A 396 -0.53 -7.82 8.59
CA TRP A 396 0.73 -7.78 9.34
C TRP A 396 1.25 -6.37 9.60
N ALA A 397 1.53 -5.56 8.57
CA ALA A 397 1.98 -4.17 8.79
C ALA A 397 1.02 -3.32 9.64
N PRO A 398 -0.32 -3.32 9.44
CA PRO A 398 -1.23 -2.59 10.33
C PRO A 398 -1.23 -3.11 11.77
N THR A 399 -1.06 -4.42 11.99
CA THR A 399 -1.01 -5.03 13.31
C THR A 399 0.27 -4.66 14.06
N VAL A 400 1.44 -4.74 13.42
CA VAL A 400 2.71 -4.31 14.03
C VAL A 400 2.65 -2.80 14.35
N ALA A 401 2.10 -1.98 13.44
CA ALA A 401 1.91 -0.56 13.71
C ALA A 401 1.00 -0.28 14.92
N LEU A 402 -0.03 -1.11 15.12
CA LEU A 402 -0.90 -1.05 16.30
C LEU A 402 -0.15 -1.46 17.58
N HIS A 403 0.55 -2.59 17.56
CA HIS A 403 1.26 -3.16 18.72
C HIS A 403 2.35 -2.24 19.25
N HIS A 404 3.07 -1.55 18.37
CA HIS A 404 4.12 -0.60 18.71
C HIS A 404 3.62 0.85 18.87
N GLY A 405 2.34 1.12 18.61
CA GLY A 405 1.80 2.48 18.69
C GLY A 405 2.39 3.42 17.63
N TYR A 406 2.81 2.90 16.48
CA TYR A 406 3.28 3.68 15.34
C TYR A 406 2.15 4.47 14.66
N LYS A 407 2.49 5.52 13.92
CA LYS A 407 1.46 6.37 13.28
C LYS A 407 0.96 5.69 12.01
N ALA A 408 -0.15 4.99 12.08
CA ALA A 408 -0.83 4.44 10.91
C ALA A 408 -1.93 5.39 10.42
N VAL A 409 -2.05 5.58 9.11
CA VAL A 409 -3.04 6.46 8.48
C VAL A 409 -3.70 5.75 7.31
N TYR A 410 -5.03 5.69 7.31
CA TYR A 410 -5.80 5.46 6.09
C TYR A 410 -6.07 6.82 5.44
N VAL A 411 -5.69 6.97 4.17
CA VAL A 411 -5.94 8.18 3.40
C VAL A 411 -7.24 8.01 2.61
N PRO A 412 -8.28 8.82 2.86
CA PRO A 412 -9.54 8.77 2.13
C PRO A 412 -9.38 9.45 0.77
N HIS A 413 -8.60 8.83 -0.12
CA HIS A 413 -8.45 9.29 -1.49
C HIS A 413 -9.79 9.23 -2.23
N PRO A 414 -9.99 10.03 -3.30
CA PRO A 414 -11.21 9.95 -4.09
C PRO A 414 -11.41 8.55 -4.69
N THR A 415 -12.54 7.93 -4.35
CA THR A 415 -13.01 6.66 -4.92
C THR A 415 -14.34 6.91 -5.60
N PHE A 416 -14.47 6.46 -6.85
CA PHE A 416 -15.66 6.72 -7.65
C PHE A 416 -16.49 5.45 -7.81
N VAL A 417 -17.80 5.62 -7.97
CA VAL A 417 -18.79 4.55 -8.08
C VAL A 417 -19.31 4.44 -9.52
N ASP A 418 -19.57 3.22 -9.97
CA ASP A 418 -20.12 2.90 -11.29
C ASP A 418 -21.62 3.21 -11.46
N ARG A 419 -22.31 3.56 -10.38
CA ARG A 419 -23.75 3.82 -10.35
C ARG A 419 -24.14 4.85 -9.28
N LYS A 420 -25.30 5.47 -9.45
CA LYS A 420 -25.87 6.40 -8.46
C LYS A 420 -26.49 5.63 -7.30
N TRP A 421 -25.76 5.49 -6.20
CA TRP A 421 -26.27 4.90 -4.97
C TRP A 421 -27.14 5.89 -4.18
N PRO A 422 -28.21 5.43 -3.50
CA PRO A 422 -28.79 6.20 -2.40
C PRO A 422 -27.73 6.41 -1.32
N VAL A 423 -27.34 7.66 -1.08
CA VAL A 423 -26.16 8.01 -0.26
C VAL A 423 -26.24 7.45 1.16
N ALA A 424 -27.41 7.54 1.80
CA ALA A 424 -27.62 7.00 3.14
C ALA A 424 -27.46 5.48 3.19
N TYR A 425 -27.92 4.77 2.15
CA TYR A 425 -27.77 3.31 2.05
C TYR A 425 -26.32 2.92 1.84
N PHE A 426 -25.61 3.60 0.92
CA PHE A 426 -24.18 3.36 0.68
C PHE A 426 -23.38 3.55 1.97
N SER A 427 -23.61 4.65 2.69
CA SER A 427 -22.94 4.92 3.96
C SER A 427 -23.24 3.89 5.04
N ALA A 428 -24.50 3.44 5.14
CA ALA A 428 -24.89 2.41 6.09
C ALA A 428 -24.25 1.06 5.76
N VAL A 429 -24.03 0.76 4.48
CA VAL A 429 -23.40 -0.49 4.03
C VAL A 429 -21.88 -0.46 4.25
N THR A 430 -21.20 0.61 3.86
CA THR A 430 -19.73 0.67 3.97
C THR A 430 -19.24 0.82 5.41
N ASN A 431 -20.03 1.47 6.27
CA ASN A 431 -19.72 1.71 7.68
C ASN A 431 -20.66 0.90 8.62
N ALA A 432 -21.00 -0.33 8.23
CA ALA A 432 -21.90 -1.23 8.98
C ALA A 432 -21.23 -2.00 10.14
N GLY A 433 -19.96 -1.75 10.43
CA GLY A 433 -19.22 -2.35 11.53
C GLY A 433 -19.62 -1.79 12.90
N LYS A 434 -18.91 -2.23 13.93
CA LYS A 434 -19.14 -1.82 15.31
C LYS A 434 -18.97 -0.30 15.45
N SER A 435 -19.91 0.36 16.12
CA SER A 435 -19.88 1.82 16.34
C SER A 435 -19.77 2.66 15.06
N GLY A 436 -20.23 2.15 13.92
CA GLY A 436 -20.09 2.83 12.63
C GLY A 436 -18.70 2.71 12.00
N ALA A 437 -17.87 1.76 12.44
CA ALA A 437 -16.63 1.35 11.77
C ALA A 437 -16.92 0.51 10.52
N THR A 438 -15.88 0.06 9.81
CA THR A 438 -16.00 -0.89 8.70
C THR A 438 -15.86 -2.35 9.12
N GLY A 439 -15.28 -2.61 10.30
CA GLY A 439 -15.02 -3.96 10.87
C GLY A 439 -15.55 -4.13 12.30
N GLY A 440 -15.04 -5.11 13.03
CA GLY A 440 -15.38 -5.35 14.43
C GLY A 440 -16.79 -5.90 14.67
N ALA A 441 -17.49 -6.34 13.61
CA ALA A 441 -18.83 -6.89 13.69
C ALA A 441 -19.16 -7.76 12.46
N ARG A 442 -20.11 -8.69 12.61
CA ARG A 442 -20.55 -9.59 11.52
C ARG A 442 -21.15 -8.84 10.32
N THR A 443 -21.66 -7.63 10.55
CA THR A 443 -22.22 -6.73 9.54
C THR A 443 -21.16 -5.98 8.73
N SER A 444 -19.88 -6.13 9.08
CA SER A 444 -18.72 -5.61 8.35
C SER A 444 -18.85 -5.76 6.83
N ILE A 445 -18.40 -4.73 6.12
CA ILE A 445 -18.32 -4.73 4.65
C ILE A 445 -17.27 -5.75 4.16
N PHE A 446 -16.22 -5.98 4.95
CA PHE A 446 -15.16 -6.95 4.67
C PHE A 446 -15.57 -8.36 5.12
N GLY A 447 -15.34 -9.34 4.25
CA GLY A 447 -15.88 -10.70 4.28
C GLY A 447 -17.02 -10.95 3.30
N ALA A 448 -18.15 -11.47 3.77
CA ALA A 448 -19.28 -11.88 2.93
C ALA A 448 -19.97 -10.74 2.18
N ARG A 449 -19.66 -9.48 2.50
CA ARG A 449 -20.30 -8.28 1.94
C ARG A 449 -19.43 -7.49 0.96
N GLU A 450 -18.24 -7.99 0.64
CA GLU A 450 -17.25 -7.30 -0.21
C GLU A 450 -17.76 -7.02 -1.63
N HIS A 451 -18.77 -7.76 -2.12
CA HIS A 451 -19.43 -7.52 -3.40
C HIS A 451 -19.94 -6.09 -3.58
N ASN A 452 -20.23 -5.38 -2.47
CA ASN A 452 -20.66 -3.98 -2.51
C ASN A 452 -19.53 -3.01 -2.94
N LEU A 453 -18.27 -3.43 -2.86
CA LEU A 453 -17.10 -2.65 -3.25
C LEU A 453 -16.72 -2.88 -4.72
N MET A 454 -17.32 -3.86 -5.42
CA MET A 454 -16.97 -4.19 -6.81
C MET A 454 -17.27 -3.06 -7.82
N GLY A 455 -18.19 -2.16 -7.48
CA GLY A 455 -18.54 -0.99 -8.29
C GLY A 455 -17.64 0.23 -8.05
N LEU A 456 -16.60 0.10 -7.22
CA LEU A 456 -15.67 1.18 -6.91
C LEU A 456 -14.50 1.20 -7.90
N THR A 457 -13.81 2.34 -8.00
CA THR A 457 -12.53 2.42 -8.72
C THR A 457 -11.37 1.80 -7.95
N TRP A 458 -11.55 1.45 -6.68
CA TRP A 458 -10.48 0.97 -5.81
C TRP A 458 -10.97 -0.20 -4.95
N TYR A 459 -10.69 -1.42 -5.38
CA TYR A 459 -10.84 -2.65 -4.59
C TYR A 459 -10.20 -3.83 -5.36
N TYR A 460 -9.66 -4.86 -4.68
CA TYR A 460 -8.89 -5.94 -5.36
C TYR A 460 -9.67 -6.71 -6.44
N ASN A 461 -11.00 -6.78 -6.31
CA ASN A 461 -11.88 -7.43 -7.29
C ASN A 461 -12.89 -6.46 -7.93
N ALA A 462 -12.56 -5.17 -7.98
CA ALA A 462 -13.41 -4.18 -8.62
C ALA A 462 -13.59 -4.46 -10.12
N GLY A 463 -14.85 -4.50 -10.56
CA GLY A 463 -15.19 -4.63 -11.99
C GLY A 463 -15.23 -3.28 -12.71
N PHE A 464 -15.36 -2.17 -11.97
CA PHE A 464 -15.48 -0.85 -12.58
C PHE A 464 -14.15 -0.27 -13.06
N ALA A 465 -13.10 -0.31 -12.21
CA ALA A 465 -11.77 0.19 -12.52
C ALA A 465 -11.19 -0.31 -13.86
N PRO A 466 -11.15 -1.63 -14.16
CA PRO A 466 -10.56 -2.13 -15.40
C PRO A 466 -11.35 -1.70 -16.64
N ASN A 467 -12.67 -1.55 -16.52
CA ASN A 467 -13.54 -1.10 -17.61
C ASN A 467 -13.41 0.40 -17.87
N LEU A 468 -13.27 1.20 -16.81
CA LEU A 468 -13.06 2.63 -16.92
C LEU A 468 -11.70 2.94 -17.58
N TRP A 469 -10.63 2.24 -17.19
CA TRP A 469 -9.31 2.40 -17.80
C TRP A 469 -9.30 2.06 -19.29
N ARG A 470 -9.89 0.92 -19.68
CA ARG A 470 -10.01 0.53 -21.10
C ARG A 470 -10.73 1.58 -21.93
N ARG A 471 -11.86 2.09 -21.45
CA ARG A 471 -12.61 3.15 -22.14
C ARG A 471 -11.82 4.45 -22.23
N TRP A 472 -11.08 4.81 -21.18
CA TRP A 472 -10.21 5.98 -21.19
C TRP A 472 -9.07 5.88 -22.21
N LEU A 473 -8.55 4.67 -22.44
CA LEU A 473 -7.59 4.39 -23.52
C LEU A 473 -8.23 4.38 -24.93
N GLY A 474 -9.55 4.55 -25.04
CA GLY A 474 -10.30 4.50 -26.30
C GLY A 474 -10.62 3.07 -26.76
N LEU A 475 -10.62 2.09 -25.85
CA LEU A 475 -10.98 0.70 -26.16
C LEU A 475 -12.47 0.45 -25.94
N ARG A 476 -13.03 -0.50 -26.69
CA ARG A 476 -14.42 -0.95 -26.51
C ARG A 476 -14.53 -1.85 -25.29
N VAL A 477 -15.62 -1.69 -24.55
CA VAL A 477 -15.99 -2.55 -23.42
C VAL A 477 -17.48 -2.84 -23.50
N ASN A 478 -17.87 -4.12 -23.51
CA ASN A 478 -19.26 -4.56 -23.66
C ASN A 478 -19.93 -4.01 -24.93
N ASN A 479 -19.19 -3.93 -26.04
CA ASN A 479 -19.59 -3.31 -27.32
C ASN A 479 -19.82 -1.79 -27.29
N ASP A 480 -19.60 -1.14 -26.15
CA ASP A 480 -19.72 0.30 -26.00
C ASP A 480 -18.36 1.02 -26.10
N GLY A 481 -18.39 2.26 -26.59
CA GLY A 481 -17.22 3.13 -26.72
C GLY A 481 -16.36 2.85 -27.95
N GLY A 482 -15.06 3.11 -27.82
CA GLY A 482 -14.08 2.96 -28.90
C GLY A 482 -14.03 4.11 -29.88
N GLU A 483 -13.07 4.07 -30.80
CA GLU A 483 -12.78 5.12 -31.78
C GLU A 483 -14.03 5.62 -32.53
N GLN A 484 -14.90 4.71 -33.01
CA GLN A 484 -16.12 5.11 -33.70
C GLN A 484 -17.05 5.98 -32.83
N PHE A 485 -17.18 5.63 -31.55
CA PHE A 485 -17.97 6.42 -30.60
C PHE A 485 -17.30 7.76 -30.28
N GLU A 486 -15.96 7.80 -30.20
CA GLU A 486 -15.22 9.04 -29.96
C GLU A 486 -15.34 10.01 -31.16
N LEU A 487 -15.30 9.51 -32.39
CA LEU A 487 -15.18 10.33 -33.61
C LEU A 487 -16.48 10.61 -34.35
N THR A 488 -17.53 9.79 -34.16
CA THR A 488 -18.76 9.90 -34.94
C THR A 488 -19.98 10.04 -34.04
N ALA A 489 -20.77 11.08 -34.27
CA ALA A 489 -22.05 11.28 -33.62
C ALA A 489 -23.15 10.44 -34.30
N ASP A 490 -23.89 9.67 -33.50
CA ASP A 490 -25.12 9.00 -33.88
C ASP A 490 -26.32 9.86 -33.51
N GLU A 491 -26.85 10.63 -34.47
CA GLU A 491 -27.99 11.53 -34.28
C GLU A 491 -29.29 10.81 -33.88
N SER A 492 -29.34 9.48 -33.99
CA SER A 492 -30.49 8.68 -33.53
C SER A 492 -30.51 8.45 -32.02
N LYS A 493 -29.45 8.84 -31.31
CA LYS A 493 -29.27 8.65 -29.88
C LYS A 493 -29.34 9.97 -29.12
N ASP A 494 -29.95 9.98 -27.94
CA ASP A 494 -30.02 11.14 -27.04
C ASP A 494 -30.24 10.75 -25.55
N GLY A 495 -29.99 9.49 -25.22
CA GLY A 495 -30.24 8.92 -23.90
C GLY A 495 -29.05 8.98 -22.94
N GLU A 496 -29.29 8.55 -21.71
CA GLU A 496 -28.25 8.38 -20.69
C GLU A 496 -27.44 7.08 -20.88
N GLY A 497 -26.22 7.08 -20.35
CA GLY A 497 -25.32 5.93 -20.39
C GLY A 497 -24.61 5.75 -21.74
N VAL A 498 -23.49 5.04 -21.74
CA VAL A 498 -22.59 4.97 -22.91
C VAL A 498 -23.30 4.47 -24.17
N GLY A 499 -24.17 3.45 -24.05
CA GLY A 499 -24.93 2.92 -25.19
C GLY A 499 -26.02 3.86 -25.73
N GLY A 500 -26.49 4.82 -24.93
CA GLY A 500 -27.55 5.77 -25.27
C GLY A 500 -27.06 7.16 -25.71
N MET A 501 -25.77 7.46 -25.51
CA MET A 501 -25.15 8.72 -25.92
C MET A 501 -24.89 8.77 -27.43
N ARG A 502 -24.88 9.99 -27.99
CA ARG A 502 -24.56 10.26 -29.40
C ARG A 502 -23.15 9.84 -29.78
N GLY A 503 -22.18 10.03 -28.90
CA GLY A 503 -20.76 9.99 -29.28
C GLY A 503 -20.36 11.22 -30.10
N GLY A 504 -19.18 11.19 -30.72
CA GLY A 504 -18.63 12.29 -31.52
C GLY A 504 -18.03 13.44 -30.72
N GLU A 505 -17.92 13.30 -29.40
CA GLU A 505 -17.36 14.33 -28.49
C GLU A 505 -15.87 14.13 -28.19
N GLY A 506 -15.24 13.14 -28.82
CA GLY A 506 -13.85 12.77 -28.58
C GLY A 506 -13.66 11.82 -27.40
N ARG A 507 -12.39 11.68 -26.98
CA ARG A 507 -11.98 10.79 -25.89
C ARG A 507 -12.43 11.33 -24.53
N MET A 508 -12.87 10.43 -23.66
CA MET A 508 -13.31 10.81 -22.31
C MET A 508 -12.17 11.44 -21.50
N CYS A 509 -12.47 12.53 -20.78
CA CYS A 509 -11.56 13.12 -19.80
C CYS A 509 -11.90 12.58 -18.40
N LEU A 510 -10.88 12.16 -17.66
CA LEU A 510 -11.00 11.74 -16.28
C LEU A 510 -10.25 12.70 -15.35
N PRO A 511 -10.76 12.98 -14.14
CA PRO A 511 -9.93 13.58 -13.11
C PRO A 511 -8.81 12.60 -12.71
N PRO A 512 -7.85 13.01 -11.87
CA PRO A 512 -6.92 12.07 -11.27
C PRO A 512 -7.66 11.01 -10.44
N MET A 513 -7.55 9.76 -10.85
CA MET A 513 -8.26 8.60 -10.29
C MET A 513 -7.28 7.48 -10.06
N LEU A 514 -7.29 6.93 -8.85
CA LEU A 514 -6.59 5.67 -8.54
C LEU A 514 -7.51 4.51 -8.90
N LEU A 515 -6.98 3.57 -9.67
CA LEU A 515 -7.71 2.49 -10.32
C LEU A 515 -7.07 1.15 -9.96
N HIS A 516 -7.85 0.25 -9.39
CA HIS A 516 -7.41 -1.11 -9.07
C HIS A 516 -8.58 -2.10 -9.11
N PRO A 517 -8.44 -3.27 -9.75
CA PRO A 517 -7.29 -3.70 -10.56
C PRO A 517 -7.38 -3.27 -12.03
N VAL A 518 -6.25 -3.19 -12.72
CA VAL A 518 -6.13 -3.07 -14.17
C VAL A 518 -5.16 -4.14 -14.67
N LYS A 519 -5.72 -5.17 -15.32
CA LYS A 519 -4.98 -6.33 -15.86
C LYS A 519 -5.29 -6.49 -17.35
N ASP A 520 -4.38 -7.12 -18.09
CA ASP A 520 -4.56 -7.58 -19.48
C ASP A 520 -5.03 -6.48 -20.46
N ILE A 521 -4.28 -5.38 -20.55
CA ILE A 521 -4.55 -4.31 -21.50
C ILE A 521 -3.82 -4.57 -22.81
N VAL A 522 -4.59 -4.89 -23.85
CA VAL A 522 -4.08 -5.03 -25.22
C VAL A 522 -4.35 -3.74 -25.98
N LEU A 523 -3.29 -2.99 -26.26
CA LEU A 523 -3.38 -1.81 -27.12
C LEU A 523 -3.41 -2.25 -28.60
N PRO A 524 -4.28 -1.63 -29.44
CA PRO A 524 -4.26 -1.87 -30.88
C PRO A 524 -2.88 -1.56 -31.46
N SER A 525 -2.29 -2.53 -32.16
CA SER A 525 -1.05 -2.35 -32.92
C SER A 525 -1.37 -2.26 -34.40
N GLU A 526 -0.60 -1.45 -35.13
CA GLU A 526 -0.65 -1.48 -36.58
C GLU A 526 0.20 -2.62 -37.12
N GLY A 527 -0.43 -3.77 -37.40
CA GLY A 527 0.23 -4.95 -37.93
C GLY A 527 -0.62 -6.22 -37.76
N PRO A 528 -0.17 -7.37 -38.30
CA PRO A 528 -0.87 -8.64 -38.08
C PRO A 528 -0.88 -8.99 -36.60
N ALA A 529 -2.06 -9.32 -36.07
CA ALA A 529 -2.25 -9.67 -34.67
C ALA A 529 -1.30 -10.82 -34.25
N PRO A 530 -0.57 -10.68 -33.13
CA PRO A 530 0.10 -11.81 -32.52
C PRO A 530 -0.95 -12.86 -32.13
N LYS A 531 -0.61 -14.15 -32.24
CA LYS A 531 -1.50 -15.23 -31.80
C LYS A 531 -1.75 -15.10 -30.30
N GLU A 532 -3.02 -14.95 -29.92
CA GLU A 532 -3.46 -14.94 -28.52
C GLU A 532 -3.14 -16.30 -27.86
N ASN A 533 -2.34 -16.27 -26.81
CA ASN A 533 -2.38 -17.29 -25.76
C ASN A 533 -3.09 -16.64 -24.59
N LEU A 534 -4.31 -17.07 -24.29
CA LEU A 534 -5.06 -16.63 -23.12
C LEU A 534 -4.36 -17.14 -21.86
N PRO A 535 -3.86 -16.26 -20.96
CA PRO A 535 -3.35 -16.68 -19.67
C PRO A 535 -4.53 -17.01 -18.74
N THR A 536 -4.43 -18.12 -18.02
CA THR A 536 -5.29 -18.41 -16.88
C THR A 536 -5.01 -17.42 -15.76
N SER A 537 -6.04 -16.68 -15.33
CA SER A 537 -5.97 -15.77 -14.19
C SER A 537 -5.46 -16.51 -12.95
N ASP A 538 -4.36 -16.05 -12.38
CA ASP A 538 -3.84 -16.54 -11.11
C ASP A 538 -4.67 -15.94 -9.96
N PRO A 539 -5.38 -16.75 -9.16
CA PRO A 539 -6.12 -16.28 -8.00
C PRO A 539 -5.23 -15.79 -6.84
N SER A 540 -3.90 -15.86 -6.99
CA SER A 540 -2.91 -15.37 -6.02
C SER A 540 -2.24 -14.04 -6.40
N ALA A 541 -2.62 -13.44 -7.53
CA ALA A 541 -2.08 -12.17 -8.04
C ALA A 541 -2.79 -10.92 -7.51
#